data_AF-A0A8T5FLY5-F1
#
_entry.id   AF-A0A8T5FLY5-F1
#
_cell.length_a   1.000
_cell.length_b   1.000
_cell.length_c   1.000
_cell.angle_alpha   90.00
_cell.angle_beta   90.00
_cell.angle_gamma   90.00
#
_symmetry.space_group_name_H-M   'P 1'
#
loop_
_entity.id
_entity.type
_entity.pdbx_description
1 polymer ?
#
loop_
_entity_poly.entity_id
_entity_poly.type
_entity_poly.pdbx_seq_one_letter_code
_entity_poly.pdbx_strand_id
1 'polypeptide(L)'
;MKCDLHFHPNLMTQGYKQKTVIKILDKCIENDLNVIITTEHVFKQPLPAFKVLYGEQQRLIGLSQSGDERFAKYARLRDLHIFPGVEYFTSEGAEFVIFHWDPGSNRKKKL
;
A
#
# COMPACT_ATOMS: atom_id res chain seq x y z
N MET A 1 0.19 1.82 -18.46
CA MET A 1 0.11 2.07 -17.01
C MET A 1 -1.11 1.34 -16.48
N LYS A 2 -0.94 0.39 -15.54
CA LYS A 2 -2.04 -0.36 -14.91
C LYS A 2 -2.17 0.07 -13.45
N CYS A 3 -3.37 0.39 -13.00
CA CYS A 3 -3.62 1.00 -11.70
C CYS A 3 -4.74 0.25 -10.97
N ASP A 4 -4.60 0.11 -9.66
CA ASP A 4 -5.68 -0.23 -8.75
C ASP A 4 -5.87 0.94 -7.76
N LEU A 5 -7.02 1.60 -7.83
CA LEU A 5 -7.31 2.79 -7.04
C LEU A 5 -8.14 2.50 -5.78
N HIS A 6 -8.55 1.24 -5.57
CA HIS A 6 -9.40 0.83 -4.46
C HIS A 6 -9.01 -0.59 -3.99
N PHE A 7 -7.92 -0.66 -3.24
CA PHE A 7 -7.34 -1.93 -2.81
C PHE A 7 -7.39 -2.10 -1.28
N HIS A 8 -8.02 -3.19 -0.84
CA HIS A 8 -8.13 -3.59 0.56
C HIS A 8 -7.15 -4.72 0.92
N PRO A 9 -5.94 -4.43 1.42
CA PRO A 9 -4.93 -5.45 1.68
C PRO A 9 -5.27 -6.37 2.88
N ASN A 10 -6.22 -5.99 3.73
CA ASN A 10 -6.73 -6.65 4.93
C ASN A 10 -5.64 -7.13 5.92
N LEU A 11 -4.56 -6.37 6.05
CA LEU A 11 -3.35 -6.80 6.78
C LEU A 11 -3.48 -6.68 8.30
N MET A 12 -4.27 -5.73 8.78
CA MET A 12 -4.38 -5.44 10.20
C MET A 12 -5.48 -6.25 10.88
N THR A 13 -6.55 -6.57 10.16
CA THR A 13 -7.71 -7.31 10.67
C THR A 13 -7.44 -8.81 10.81
N GLN A 14 -6.61 -9.39 9.93
CA GLN A 14 -6.32 -10.83 9.92
C GLN A 14 -5.05 -11.22 10.69
N GLY A 15 -4.38 -10.24 11.32
CA GLY A 15 -3.06 -10.40 11.90
C GLY A 15 -1.99 -10.42 10.79
N TYR A 16 -1.05 -9.49 10.88
CA TYR A 16 0.02 -9.36 9.90
C TYR A 16 0.80 -10.66 9.74
N LYS A 17 0.93 -11.12 8.49
CA LYS A 17 1.80 -12.24 8.09
C LYS A 17 2.62 -11.79 6.90
N GLN A 18 3.94 -11.74 7.05
CA GLN A 18 4.86 -11.32 6.00
C GLN A 18 4.62 -12.05 4.67
N LYS A 19 4.37 -13.37 4.72
CA LYS A 19 4.04 -14.18 3.54
C LYS A 19 2.84 -13.66 2.74
N THR A 20 1.85 -13.07 3.40
CA THR A 20 0.67 -12.50 2.75
C THR A 20 1.04 -11.24 1.98
N VAL A 21 1.88 -10.39 2.57
CA VAL A 21 2.36 -9.15 1.93
C VAL A 21 3.23 -9.46 0.72
N ILE A 22 4.14 -10.44 0.84
CA ILE A 22 4.93 -10.92 -0.29
C ILE A 22 4.02 -11.44 -1.41
N LYS A 23 2.97 -12.21 -1.08
CA LYS A 23 2.02 -12.72 -2.09
C LYS A 23 1.26 -11.59 -2.79
N ILE A 24 0.87 -10.54 -2.07
CA ILE A 24 0.24 -9.34 -2.68
C ILE A 24 1.22 -8.70 -3.67
N LEU A 25 2.47 -8.46 -3.26
CA LEU A 25 3.48 -7.83 -4.11
C LEU A 25 3.84 -8.70 -5.33
N ASP A 26 3.91 -10.02 -5.17
CA ASP A 26 4.07 -10.96 -6.27
C ASP A 26 2.94 -10.83 -7.29
N LYS A 27 1.68 -10.73 -6.83
CA LYS A 27 0.53 -10.50 -7.71
C LYS A 27 0.62 -9.15 -8.43
N CYS A 28 1.18 -8.12 -7.80
CA CYS A 28 1.40 -6.83 -8.46
C CYS A 28 2.39 -6.96 -9.62
N ILE A 29 3.49 -7.70 -9.41
CA ILE A 29 4.50 -7.98 -10.44
C ILE A 29 3.89 -8.82 -11.58
N GLU A 30 3.18 -9.89 -11.25
CA GLU A 30 2.53 -10.78 -12.23
C GLU A 30 1.52 -10.06 -13.12
N ASN A 31 0.85 -9.03 -12.59
CA ASN A 31 -0.14 -8.24 -13.33
C ASN A 31 0.43 -6.96 -13.96
N ASP A 32 1.72 -6.69 -13.81
CA ASP A 32 2.38 -5.43 -14.20
C ASP A 32 1.69 -4.18 -13.64
N LEU A 33 1.22 -4.24 -12.39
CA LEU A 33 0.63 -3.07 -11.73
C LEU A 33 1.70 -1.99 -11.51
N ASN A 34 1.36 -0.76 -11.89
CA ASN A 34 2.21 0.41 -11.72
C ASN A 34 1.79 1.28 -10.54
N VAL A 35 0.50 1.25 -10.17
CA VAL A 35 -0.04 2.07 -9.07
C VAL A 35 -1.02 1.26 -8.24
N ILE A 36 -0.90 1.33 -6.92
CA ILE A 36 -1.89 0.84 -5.96
C ILE A 36 -2.20 1.93 -4.94
N ILE A 37 -3.49 2.14 -4.65
CA ILE A 37 -3.94 2.95 -3.51
C ILE A 37 -4.54 1.99 -2.48
N THR A 38 -3.94 1.92 -1.30
CA THR A 38 -4.50 1.11 -0.20
C THR A 38 -5.65 1.88 0.44
N THR A 39 -6.82 1.29 0.53
CA THR A 39 -8.08 1.99 0.88
C THR A 39 -8.87 1.25 1.95
N GLU A 40 -8.20 0.66 2.94
CA GLU A 40 -8.91 0.08 4.11
C GLU A 40 -9.97 1.04 4.65
N HIS A 41 -11.07 0.49 5.15
CA HIS A 41 -12.04 1.29 5.87
C HIS A 41 -11.39 2.02 7.05
N VAL A 42 -11.89 3.19 7.42
CA VAL A 42 -11.38 4.03 8.53
C VAL A 42 -11.12 3.22 9.82
N PHE A 43 -12.02 2.29 10.17
CA PHE A 43 -11.94 1.46 11.37
C PHE A 43 -10.99 0.26 11.25
N LYS A 44 -10.43 -0.01 10.06
CA LYS A 44 -9.51 -1.13 9.79
C LYS A 44 -8.03 -0.71 9.73
N GLN A 45 -7.68 0.42 10.34
CA GLN A 45 -6.28 0.89 10.46
C GLN A 45 -5.58 1.06 9.09
N PRO A 46 -6.07 1.98 8.22
CA PRO A 46 -5.54 2.17 6.86
C PRO A 46 -4.06 2.53 6.81
N LEU A 47 -3.62 3.48 7.65
CA LEU A 47 -2.23 3.92 7.64
C LEU A 47 -1.25 2.83 8.08
N PRO A 48 -1.50 2.05 9.15
CA PRO A 48 -0.70 0.86 9.45
C PRO A 48 -0.65 -0.16 8.31
N ALA A 49 -1.79 -0.47 7.66
CA ALA A 49 -1.82 -1.40 6.53
C ALA A 49 -0.93 -0.93 5.37
N PHE A 50 -1.03 0.36 5.01
CA PHE A 50 -0.15 1.01 4.03
C PHE A 50 1.32 0.86 4.42
N LYS A 51 1.70 1.23 5.65
CA LYS A 51 3.09 1.22 6.11
C LYS A 51 3.70 -0.19 6.06
N VAL A 52 2.93 -1.21 6.39
CA VAL A 52 3.35 -2.61 6.32
C VAL A 52 3.63 -3.02 4.87
N LEU A 53 2.69 -2.77 3.96
CA LEU A 53 2.83 -3.11 2.55
C LEU A 53 4.01 -2.37 1.90
N TYR A 54 4.08 -1.06 2.12
CA TYR A 54 5.16 -0.21 1.61
C TYR A 54 6.52 -0.60 2.20
N GLY A 55 6.60 -0.83 3.51
CA GLY A 55 7.85 -1.24 4.17
C GLY A 55 8.41 -2.55 3.61
N GLU A 56 7.54 -3.54 3.39
CA GLU A 56 7.95 -4.82 2.81
C GLU A 56 8.37 -4.67 1.33
N GLN A 57 7.70 -3.82 0.57
CA GLN A 57 8.13 -3.46 -0.80
C GLN A 57 9.56 -2.91 -0.78
N GLN A 58 9.86 -1.92 0.07
CA GLN A 58 11.19 -1.33 0.17
C GLN A 58 12.24 -2.36 0.58
N ARG A 59 11.92 -3.25 1.53
CA ARG A 59 12.81 -4.34 1.96
C ARG A 59 13.15 -5.28 0.79
N LEU A 60 12.16 -5.68 0.00
CA LEU A 60 12.35 -6.57 -1.15
C LEU A 60 13.13 -5.90 -2.28
N ILE A 61 12.91 -4.61 -2.54
CA ILE A 61 13.72 -3.83 -3.50
C ILE A 61 15.19 -3.78 -3.05
N GLY A 62 15.44 -3.60 -1.75
CA GLY A 62 16.81 -3.63 -1.21
C GLY A 62 17.46 -5.01 -1.39
N LEU A 63 16.73 -6.09 -1.09
CA LEU A 63 17.22 -7.45 -1.31
C LEU A 63 17.51 -7.76 -2.78
N SER A 64 16.73 -7.19 -3.71
CA SER A 64 16.98 -7.38 -5.15
C SER A 64 18.30 -6.78 -5.63
N GLN A 65 18.96 -5.96 -4.81
CA GLN A 65 20.28 -5.36 -5.09
C GLN A 65 21.44 -6.18 -4.51
N SER A 66 21.15 -7.23 -3.73
CA SER A 66 22.18 -8.01 -3.02
C SER A 66 23.01 -8.96 -3.91
N GLY A 67 22.56 -9.23 -5.14
CA GLY A 67 23.14 -10.27 -6.00
C GLY A 67 22.58 -11.68 -5.78
N ASP A 68 21.68 -11.87 -4.81
CA ASP A 68 20.96 -13.13 -4.63
C ASP A 68 19.82 -13.27 -5.65
N GLU A 69 19.97 -14.24 -6.56
CA GLU A 69 19.03 -14.50 -7.66
C GLU A 69 17.59 -14.75 -7.19
N ARG A 70 17.40 -15.25 -5.96
CA ARG A 70 16.07 -15.48 -5.38
C ARG A 70 15.25 -14.20 -5.25
N PHE A 71 15.93 -13.06 -5.15
CA PHE A 71 15.29 -11.75 -4.99
C PHE A 71 15.31 -10.90 -6.26
N ALA A 72 15.93 -11.37 -7.35
CA ALA A 72 16.09 -10.59 -8.59
C ALA A 72 14.74 -10.08 -9.15
N LYS A 73 13.68 -10.90 -9.07
CA LYS A 73 12.34 -10.54 -9.56
C LYS A 73 11.77 -9.27 -8.90
N TYR A 74 12.16 -8.97 -7.66
CA TYR A 74 11.63 -7.84 -6.91
C TYR A 74 12.20 -6.49 -7.36
N ALA A 75 13.19 -6.46 -8.27
CA ALA A 75 13.61 -5.22 -8.92
C ALA A 75 12.44 -4.52 -9.63
N ARG A 76 11.47 -5.30 -10.14
CA ARG A 76 10.24 -4.80 -10.79
C ARG A 76 9.33 -4.00 -9.85
N LEU A 77 9.48 -4.16 -8.53
CA LEU A 77 8.70 -3.38 -7.56
C LEU A 77 9.08 -1.89 -7.56
N ARG A 78 10.19 -1.49 -8.19
CA ARG A 78 10.53 -0.07 -8.39
C ARG A 78 9.56 0.65 -9.33
N ASP A 79 8.89 -0.11 -10.20
CA ASP A 79 7.91 0.43 -11.15
C ASP A 79 6.48 0.45 -10.55
N LEU A 80 6.32 -0.01 -9.31
CA LEU A 80 5.07 -0.01 -8.55
C LEU A 80 5.08 1.13 -7.52
N HIS A 81 4.13 2.05 -7.64
CA HIS A 81 3.91 3.11 -6.66
C HIS A 81 2.73 2.75 -5.75
N ILE A 82 2.96 2.77 -4.43
CA ILE A 82 1.92 2.49 -3.44
C ILE A 82 1.61 3.79 -2.70
N PHE A 83 0.34 4.18 -2.68
CA PHE A 83 -0.13 5.38 -2.00
C PHE A 83 -1.11 5.03 -0.87
N PRO A 84 -1.10 5.82 0.22
CA PRO A 84 -2.11 5.70 1.25
C PRO A 84 -3.42 6.34 0.79
N GLY A 85 -4.52 5.66 1.06
CA GLY A 85 -5.88 6.16 0.96
C GLY A 85 -6.73 5.60 2.11
N VAL A 86 -8.01 5.91 2.08
CA VAL A 86 -9.00 5.42 3.04
C VAL A 86 -10.36 5.29 2.37
N GLU A 87 -11.09 4.25 2.73
CA GLU A 87 -12.50 4.15 2.39
C GLU A 87 -13.38 4.64 3.55
N TYR A 88 -14.23 5.61 3.25
CA TYR A 88 -15.18 6.20 4.18
C TYR A 88 -16.61 5.79 3.83
N PHE A 89 -17.37 5.36 4.84
CA PHE A 89 -18.79 5.04 4.71
C PHE A 89 -19.61 6.11 5.40
N THR A 90 -20.58 6.67 4.69
CA THR A 90 -21.48 7.72 5.21
C THR A 90 -22.71 7.14 5.88
N SER A 91 -23.40 7.94 6.69
CA SER A 91 -24.69 7.56 7.32
C SER A 91 -25.78 7.26 6.30
N GLU A 92 -25.68 7.85 5.11
CA GLU A 92 -26.63 7.73 4.00
C GLU A 92 -26.37 6.47 3.15
N GLY A 93 -25.33 5.70 3.45
CA GLY A 93 -24.99 4.46 2.74
C GLY A 93 -24.07 4.63 1.53
N ALA A 94 -23.46 5.79 1.34
CA ALA A 94 -22.50 6.03 0.26
C ALA A 94 -21.04 5.73 0.70
N GLU A 95 -20.26 5.17 -0.23
CA GLU A 95 -18.83 4.85 -0.07
C GLU A 95 -17.96 5.85 -0.83
N PHE A 96 -16.93 6.37 -0.15
CA PHE A 96 -15.94 7.28 -0.72
C PHE A 96 -14.53 6.74 -0.56
N VAL A 97 -13.80 6.69 -1.67
CA VAL A 97 -12.37 6.43 -1.68
C VAL A 97 -11.63 7.76 -1.70
N ILE A 98 -10.86 8.02 -0.66
CA ILE A 98 -10.11 9.27 -0.50
C ILE A 98 -8.62 8.95 -0.55
N PHE A 99 -7.91 9.51 -1.52
CA PHE A 99 -6.46 9.43 -1.67
C PHE A 99 -5.88 10.85 -1.69
N HIS A 100 -4.73 11.04 -1.04
CA HIS A 100 -4.21 12.33 -0.55
C HIS A 100 -4.74 12.74 0.84
N TRP A 101 -4.43 11.92 1.85
CA TRP A 101 -4.56 12.31 3.25
C TRP A 101 -3.25 12.96 3.72
N ASP A 102 -3.19 14.29 3.78
CA ASP A 102 -2.11 15.03 4.47
C ASP A 102 -2.56 15.46 5.88
N PRO A 103 -2.24 14.68 6.95
CA PRO A 103 -2.46 15.10 8.32
C PRO A 103 -1.46 16.20 8.76
N GLY A 104 -0.48 16.54 7.92
CA GLY A 104 0.51 17.60 8.08
C GLY A 104 0.03 18.99 7.67
N SER A 105 -1.22 19.14 7.22
CA SER A 105 -1.88 20.45 7.07
C SER A 105 -2.23 21.12 8.40
N ASN A 106 -1.72 20.59 9.53
CA ASN A 106 -1.28 21.42 10.65
C ASN A 106 -0.20 22.38 10.14
N ARG A 107 -0.69 23.44 9.48
CA ARG A 107 -0.01 24.72 9.36
C ARG A 107 0.73 24.93 10.66
N LYS A 108 2.05 25.01 10.55
CA LYS A 108 2.83 25.83 11.46
C LYS A 108 2.06 27.15 11.59
N LYS A 109 1.28 27.33 12.66
CA LYS A 109 1.02 28.66 13.22
C LYS A 109 2.36 29.11 13.80
N LYS A 110 3.25 29.52 12.90
CA LYS A 110 4.29 30.49 13.16
C LYS A 110 3.93 31.67 12.28
N LEU A 111 3.14 32.58 12.84
CA LEU A 111 3.42 34.00 13.03
C LEU A 111 2.35 34.53 13.98
#